data_AF-A0A7X9QTW1-F1
#
_entry.id   AF-A0A7X9QTW1-F1
#
_cell.length_a   1.000
_cell.length_b   1.000
_cell.length_c   1.000
_cell.angle_alpha   90.00
_cell.angle_beta   90.00
_cell.angle_gamma   90.00
#
_symmetry.space_group_name_H-M   'P 1'
#
loop_
_entity.id
_entity.type
_entity.pdbx_description
1 polymer ?
#
loop_
_entity_poly.entity_id
_entity_poly.type
_entity_poly.pdbx_seq_one_letter_code
_entity_poly.pdbx_strand_id
1 'polypeptide(L)'
;MYILLMYGFFLIGIIVIFMVSAKFNFNSKQYLLAGLVMYIVSFLGSWSIGLYLLVFPFILLILALAQGLGLFTNNWKLLLFTVLGIILWYLSINHIDDALLFFPFRWLV
;
A
#
# COMPACT_ATOMS: atom_id res chain seq x y z
N MET A 1 -20.71 -13.14 -1.49
CA MET A 1 -19.77 -13.21 -0.35
C MET A 1 -18.42 -12.58 -0.69
N TYR A 2 -17.73 -13.00 -1.76
CA TYR A 2 -16.42 -12.45 -2.17
C TYR A 2 -16.40 -10.94 -2.46
N ILE A 3 -17.45 -10.40 -3.08
CA ILE A 3 -17.57 -8.95 -3.36
C ILE A 3 -17.58 -8.11 -2.06
N LEU A 4 -18.26 -8.59 -1.03
CA LEU A 4 -18.38 -7.88 0.24
C LEU A 4 -17.05 -7.91 1.01
N LEU A 5 -16.32 -9.03 0.94
CA LEU A 5 -14.95 -9.13 1.47
C LEU A 5 -13.98 -8.18 0.75
N MET A 6 -14.06 -8.11 -0.59
CA MET A 6 -13.23 -7.20 -1.38
C MET A 6 -13.44 -5.74 -0.96
N TYR A 7 -14.69 -5.27 -0.92
CA TYR A 7 -14.99 -3.90 -0.48
C TYR A 7 -14.62 -3.66 0.99
N GLY A 8 -14.77 -4.66 1.86
CA GLY A 8 -14.35 -4.60 3.25
C GLY A 8 -12.84 -4.36 3.39
N PHE A 9 -12.01 -5.16 2.69
CA PHE A 9 -10.56 -4.99 2.71
C PHE A 9 -10.12 -3.66 2.08
N PHE A 10 -10.79 -3.23 1.02
CA PHE A 10 -10.51 -1.94 0.38
C PHE A 10 -10.80 -0.77 1.31
N LEU A 11 -11.92 -0.82 2.03
CA LEU A 11 -12.31 0.18 3.02
C LEU A 11 -11.31 0.22 4.19
N ILE A 12 -10.86 -0.94 4.67
CA ILE A 12 -9.79 -1.02 5.69
C ILE A 12 -8.51 -0.33 5.19
N GLY A 13 -8.09 -0.59 3.95
CA GLY A 13 -6.91 0.06 3.36
C GLY A 13 -7.02 1.59 3.32
N ILE A 14 -8.19 2.11 2.94
CA ILE A 14 -8.47 3.56 2.93
C ILE A 14 -8.41 4.13 4.35
N ILE A 15 -9.03 3.46 5.33
CA ILE A 15 -8.99 3.89 6.74
C ILE A 15 -7.55 3.93 7.25
N VAL A 16 -6.74 2.91 6.95
CA VAL A 16 -5.34 2.85 7.38
C VAL A 16 -4.54 4.01 6.79
N ILE A 17 -4.67 4.30 5.49
CA ILE A 17 -4.03 5.47 4.87
C ILE A 17 -4.47 6.75 5.58
N PHE A 18 -5.76 6.92 5.82
CA PHE A 18 -6.29 8.12 6.46
C PHE A 18 -5.77 8.27 7.89
N MET A 19 -5.77 7.22 8.71
CA MET A 19 -5.29 7.26 10.09
C MET A 19 -3.80 7.60 10.19
N VAL A 20 -2.97 7.05 9.29
CA VAL A 20 -1.53 7.34 9.28
C VAL A 20 -1.26 8.75 8.76
N SER A 21 -2.04 9.21 7.78
CA SER A 21 -1.88 10.54 7.18
C SER A 21 -2.48 11.68 8.01
N ALA A 22 -3.53 11.41 8.80
CA ALA A 22 -4.18 12.41 9.65
C ALA A 22 -3.40 12.71 10.93
N LYS A 23 -2.46 11.85 11.34
CA LYS A 23 -1.53 12.17 12.42
C LYS A 23 -0.52 13.20 11.92
N PHE A 24 -0.65 14.43 12.41
CA PHE A 24 0.24 15.57 12.12
C PHE A 24 1.73 15.32 12.43
N ASN A 25 2.07 14.24 13.14
CA ASN A 25 3.44 13.78 13.35
C ASN A 25 3.80 12.74 12.28
N PHE A 26 4.04 13.19 11.05
CA PHE A 26 4.45 12.37 9.93
C PHE A 26 5.69 11.54 10.28
N ASN A 27 5.50 10.27 10.64
CA ASN A 27 6.57 9.37 11.04
C ASN A 27 6.73 8.27 9.98
N SER A 28 7.90 8.25 9.33
CA SER A 28 8.24 7.25 8.30
C SER A 28 8.01 5.82 8.78
N LYS A 29 8.30 5.53 10.05
CA LYS A 29 8.10 4.19 10.64
C LYS A 29 6.64 3.76 10.65
N GLN A 30 5.70 4.69 10.81
CA GLN A 30 4.26 4.39 10.84
C GLN A 30 3.73 4.06 9.45
N TYR A 31 4.14 4.81 8.42
CA TYR A 31 3.83 4.49 7.03
C TYR A 31 4.41 3.13 6.61
N LEU A 32 5.65 2.85 7.00
CA LEU A 32 6.31 1.58 6.70
C LEU A 32 5.57 0.41 7.36
N LEU A 33 5.25 0.51 8.65
CA LEU A 33 4.53 -0.53 9.38
C LEU A 33 3.12 -0.75 8.81
N ALA A 34 2.40 0.33 8.50
CA ALA A 34 1.09 0.24 7.86
C ALA A 34 1.17 -0.40 6.47
N GLY A 35 2.20 -0.07 5.69
CA GLY A 35 2.47 -0.70 4.40
C GLY A 35 2.70 -2.20 4.53
N LEU A 36 3.52 -2.64 5.50
CA LEU A 36 3.74 -4.06 5.77
C LEU A 36 2.46 -4.79 6.18
N VAL A 37 1.63 -4.18 7.04
CA VAL A 37 0.33 -4.77 7.43
C VAL A 37 -0.57 -4.91 6.21
N MET A 38 -0.67 -3.87 5.38
CA MET A 38 -1.49 -3.91 4.17
C MET A 38 -0.95 -4.90 3.13
N TYR A 39 0.36 -5.12 3.08
CA TYR A 39 0.97 -6.16 2.26
C TYR A 39 0.56 -7.56 2.72
N ILE A 40 0.56 -7.82 4.03
CA ILE A 40 0.08 -9.10 4.57
C ILE A 40 -1.41 -9.28 4.29
N VAL A 41 -2.23 -8.25 4.51
CA VAL A 41 -3.67 -8.27 4.19
C VAL A 41 -3.89 -8.54 2.70
N SER A 42 -3.08 -7.91 1.85
CA SER A 42 -3.08 -8.13 0.41
C SER A 42 -2.78 -9.58 0.04
N PHE A 43 -1.76 -10.19 0.67
CA PHE A 43 -1.44 -11.61 0.47
C PHE A 43 -2.59 -12.53 0.93
N LEU A 44 -3.19 -12.24 2.09
CA LEU A 44 -4.38 -12.97 2.58
C LEU A 44 -5.61 -12.80 1.67
N GLY A 45 -5.66 -11.72 0.90
CA GLY A 45 -6.66 -11.46 -0.12
C GLY A 45 -6.65 -12.44 -1.30
N SER A 46 -5.66 -13.35 -1.38
CA SER A 46 -5.48 -14.31 -2.50
C SER A 46 -5.18 -13.60 -3.83
N TRP A 47 -4.98 -14.36 -4.92
CA TRP A 47 -4.37 -13.91 -6.16
C TRP A 47 -5.06 -12.66 -6.74
N SER A 48 -6.32 -12.75 -7.16
CA SER A 48 -6.97 -11.65 -7.87
C SER A 48 -7.27 -10.44 -7.00
N ILE A 49 -7.78 -10.63 -5.77
CA ILE A 49 -8.15 -9.50 -4.89
C ILE A 49 -6.89 -8.90 -4.25
N GLY A 50 -5.93 -9.73 -3.88
CA GLY A 50 -4.64 -9.32 -3.36
C GLY A 50 -3.90 -8.39 -4.32
N LEU A 51 -3.86 -8.71 -5.62
CA LEU A 51 -3.18 -7.83 -6.59
C LEU A 51 -3.75 -6.40 -6.59
N TYR A 52 -5.07 -6.22 -6.41
CA TYR A 52 -5.67 -4.90 -6.27
C TYR A 52 -5.38 -4.26 -4.90
N LEU A 53 -5.31 -5.05 -3.83
CA LEU A 53 -4.97 -4.56 -2.50
C LEU A 53 -3.50 -4.13 -2.39
N LEU A 54 -2.61 -4.59 -3.29
CA LEU A 54 -1.21 -4.13 -3.34
C LEU A 54 -1.08 -2.62 -3.60
N VAL A 55 -2.12 -1.94 -4.09
CA VAL A 55 -2.07 -0.48 -4.27
C VAL A 55 -1.76 0.23 -2.95
N PHE A 56 -2.29 -0.27 -1.83
CA PHE A 56 -2.10 0.32 -0.50
C PHE A 56 -0.65 0.23 0.00
N PRO A 57 0.01 -0.94 0.03
CA PRO A 57 1.42 -1.03 0.40
C PRO A 57 2.32 -0.22 -0.53
N PHE A 58 2.05 -0.16 -1.83
CA PHE A 58 2.83 0.69 -2.75
C PHE A 58 2.74 2.18 -2.38
N ILE A 59 1.52 2.69 -2.16
CA ILE A 59 1.30 4.07 -1.71
C ILE A 59 2.04 4.30 -0.38
N LEU A 60 1.80 3.45 0.62
CA LEU A 60 2.34 3.62 1.97
C LEU A 60 3.86 3.53 2.00
N LEU A 61 4.48 2.65 1.21
CA LEU A 61 5.94 2.53 1.13
C LEU A 61 6.57 3.77 0.49
N ILE A 62 5.98 4.33 -0.58
CA ILE A 62 6.48 5.58 -1.16
C ILE A 62 6.33 6.73 -0.18
N LEU A 63 5.19 6.81 0.51
CA LEU A 63 5.01 7.82 1.55
C LEU A 63 6.02 7.62 2.70
N ALA A 64 6.33 6.38 3.08
CA ALA A 64 7.36 6.10 4.08
C ALA A 64 8.75 6.58 3.62
N LEU A 65 9.12 6.31 2.36
CA LEU A 65 10.39 6.72 1.76
C LEU A 65 10.49 8.24 1.66
N ALA A 66 9.45 8.89 1.12
CA ALA A 66 9.42 10.34 1.01
C ALA A 66 9.54 11.04 2.38
N GLN A 67 9.00 10.43 3.44
CA GLN A 67 9.08 10.97 4.80
C GLN A 67 10.45 10.71 5.41
N GLY A 68 11.03 9.54 5.16
CA GLY A 68 12.41 9.23 5.57
C GLY A 68 13.43 10.19 4.95
N LEU A 69 13.14 10.68 3.74
CA LEU A 69 13.96 11.68 3.03
C LEU A 69 13.59 13.14 3.39
N GLY A 70 12.61 13.37 4.27
CA GLY A 70 12.18 14.72 4.65
C GLY A 70 11.49 15.52 3.52
N LEU A 71 10.92 14.85 2.52
CA LEU A 71 10.33 15.50 1.34
C LEU A 71 8.94 16.08 1.60
N PHE A 72 8.28 15.71 2.70
CA PHE A 72 6.97 16.24 3.09
C PHE A 72 7.10 17.62 3.73
N THR A 73 6.92 18.63 2.89
CA THR A 73 6.88 20.04 3.29
C THR A 73 5.45 20.58 3.24
N ASN A 74 4.63 20.08 2.30
CA ASN A 74 3.26 20.53 2.07
C ASN A 74 2.33 19.34 1.74
N ASN A 75 1.02 19.49 2.00
CA ASN A 75 0.00 18.48 1.69
C ASN A 75 -0.06 18.12 0.19
N TRP A 76 0.31 19.04 -0.70
CA TRP A 76 0.38 18.77 -2.15
C TRP A 76 1.39 17.68 -2.51
N LYS A 77 2.50 17.60 -1.78
CA LYS A 77 3.50 16.55 -2.00
C LYS A 77 2.97 15.19 -1.57
N LEU A 78 2.12 15.13 -0.55
CA LEU A 78 1.45 13.90 -0.15
C LEU A 78 0.57 13.35 -1.27
N LEU A 79 -0.20 14.22 -1.93
CA LEU A 79 -1.01 13.83 -3.08
C LEU A 79 -0.12 13.34 -4.24
N LEU A 80 0.98 14.05 -4.54
CA LEU A 80 1.93 13.66 -5.58
C LEU A 80 2.54 12.27 -5.31
N PHE A 81 3.04 12.01 -4.10
CA PHE A 81 3.62 10.72 -3.73
C PHE A 81 2.57 9.60 -3.68
N THR A 82 1.32 9.92 -3.35
CA THR A 82 0.20 8.96 -3.45
C THR A 82 -0.03 8.54 -4.90
N VAL A 83 -0.07 9.50 -5.82
CA VAL A 83 -0.22 9.22 -7.25
C VAL A 83 0.96 8.41 -7.79
N LEU A 84 2.19 8.74 -7.37
CA LEU A 84 3.37 7.92 -7.71
C LEU A 84 3.25 6.48 -7.21
N GLY A 85 2.64 6.26 -6.04
CA GLY A 85 2.34 4.94 -5.49
C GLY A 85 1.43 4.13 -6.38
N ILE A 86 0.35 4.76 -6.84
CA ILE A 86 -0.61 4.14 -7.75
C ILE A 86 0.05 3.82 -9.10
N ILE A 87 0.86 4.72 -9.64
CA ILE A 87 1.59 4.50 -10.89
C ILE A 87 2.56 3.32 -10.76
N LEU A 88 3.35 3.26 -9.68
CA LEU A 88 4.29 2.17 -9.45
C LEU A 88 3.58 0.84 -9.23
N TRP A 89 2.47 0.83 -8.50
CA TRP A 89 1.61 -0.35 -8.40
C TRP A 89 1.13 -0.81 -9.78
N TYR A 90 0.57 0.10 -10.59
CA TYR A 90 0.06 -0.21 -11.93
C TYR A 90 1.13 -0.76 -12.86
N LEU A 91 2.33 -0.18 -12.84
CA LEU A 91 3.46 -0.70 -13.62
C LEU A 91 3.87 -2.09 -13.13
N SER A 92 3.89 -2.29 -11.81
CA SER A 92 4.30 -3.54 -11.18
C SER A 92 3.36 -4.69 -11.55
N ILE A 93 2.04 -4.53 -11.43
CA ILE A 93 1.07 -5.59 -11.76
C ILE A 93 1.05 -5.96 -13.26
N ASN A 94 1.53 -5.09 -14.15
CA ASN A 94 1.53 -5.34 -15.59
C ASN A 94 2.85 -5.92 -16.10
N HIS A 95 3.97 -5.73 -15.37
CA HIS A 95 5.31 -6.10 -15.84
C HIS A 95 6.05 -7.08 -14.93
N ILE A 96 5.58 -7.25 -13.68
CA ILE A 96 6.18 -8.16 -12.70
C ILE A 96 5.23 -9.32 -12.50
N ASP A 97 5.77 -10.52 -12.49
CA ASP A 97 5.03 -11.75 -12.20
C ASP A 97 4.37 -11.68 -10.81
N ASP A 98 3.10 -12.06 -10.72
CA ASP A 98 2.31 -12.05 -9.49
C ASP A 98 3.03 -12.78 -8.34
N ALA A 99 3.73 -13.89 -8.64
CA ALA A 99 4.45 -14.66 -7.64
C ALA A 99 5.67 -13.90 -7.08
N LEU A 100 6.26 -13.00 -7.86
CA LEU A 100 7.34 -12.11 -7.39
C LEU A 100 6.80 -10.97 -6.55
N LEU A 101 5.61 -10.44 -6.89
CA LEU A 101 4.96 -9.38 -6.12
C LEU A 101 4.59 -9.80 -4.70
N PHE A 102 4.42 -11.10 -4.46
CA PHE A 102 4.12 -11.67 -3.14
C PHE A 102 5.34 -12.31 -2.44
N PHE A 103 6.58 -12.01 -2.85
CA PHE A 103 7.77 -12.50 -2.15
C PHE A 103 7.92 -11.89 -0.73
N PRO A 104 8.32 -12.64 0.31
CA PRO A 104 8.74 -14.05 0.34
C PRO A 104 7.59 -15.05 0.55
N PHE A 105 6.33 -14.61 0.61
CA PHE A 105 5.19 -15.48 0.89
C PHE A 105 4.81 -16.42 -0.26
N ARG A 106 5.44 -16.26 -1.43
CA ARG A 106 5.36 -17.19 -2.57
C ARG A 106 5.50 -18.66 -2.16
N TRP A 107 6.36 -19.00 -1.20
CA TRP A 107 6.62 -20.39 -0.82
C TRP A 107 5.52 -21.02 0.04
N LEU A 108 4.52 -20.26 0.46
CA LEU A 108 3.43 -20.70 1.35
C LEU A 108 2.13 -21.02 0.59
N VAL A 109 2.08 -20.80 -0.72
CA VAL A 109 0.93 -21.03 -1.61
C VAL A 109 1.34 -21.94 -2.75
#